data_AF-A0A963M4B9-F1
#
_entry.id   AF-A0A963M4B9-F1
#
_cell.length_a   1.000
_cell.length_b   1.000
_cell.length_c   1.000
_cell.angle_alpha   90.00
_cell.angle_beta   90.00
_cell.angle_gamma   90.00
#
_symmetry.space_group_name_H-M   'P 1'
#
loop_
_entity.id
_entity.type
_entity.pdbx_description
1 polymer ?
#
loop_
_entity_poly.entity_id
_entity_poly.type
_entity_poly.pdbx_seq_one_letter_code
_entity_poly.pdbx_strand_id
1 'polypeptide(L)'
;MRAAAKPFELNGVIGGKSEITNGNEKLTVEYTGLRVINVENFGEASASGADVRRVDLGHTLEQRLGAADKSSKGRELRNVGPSISYKLRDASGQAREYSNYMLPVDMQDGGPKMFLLGVRDTPGEPFRYLRIPADQDGSMQDFLRLHEALLDPAQRERAVQRYVSQVVEPGKPELVKQLAESANRALDLFAGAEPVGGKKTGGLQAIADFMEEAVPAAEREKAAGVLMRILAGAVAELDAEARAGAGLKPLPADEATGRYMNQAMLALSDMYFYPAPVALELKDFKQVQASVFQVARAPGKTVVYLGCLLLILGIFAMLYVRERRVWVWLAPAGADGTEARMAMSTSRNTLDADREFDLLKRRLLAAEGETKT
;
A
#
# COMPACT_ATOMS: atom_id res chain seq x y z
N MET A 1 18.28 -9.64 -5.18
CA MET A 1 18.53 -10.56 -4.04
C MET A 1 19.58 -11.56 -4.47
N ARG A 2 20.87 -11.27 -4.26
CA ARG A 2 21.98 -12.09 -4.79
C ARG A 2 22.87 -12.71 -3.71
N ALA A 3 22.57 -12.46 -2.44
CA ALA A 3 23.24 -13.06 -1.30
C ALA A 3 22.17 -13.45 -0.26
N ALA A 4 22.38 -14.57 0.44
CA ALA A 4 21.55 -15.01 1.55
C ALA A 4 21.69 -14.02 2.73
N ALA A 5 20.91 -12.94 2.68
CA ALA A 5 20.80 -11.98 3.77
C ALA A 5 19.67 -12.41 4.70
N LYS A 6 19.91 -12.36 6.02
CA LYS A 6 18.87 -12.65 7.00
C LYS A 6 17.72 -11.64 6.85
N PRO A 7 16.46 -12.07 6.96
CA PRO A 7 15.33 -11.16 7.04
C PRO A 7 15.53 -10.15 8.17
N PHE A 8 15.10 -8.91 7.95
CA PHE A 8 15.11 -7.85 8.96
C PHE A 8 13.81 -7.06 8.89
N GLU A 9 13.45 -6.45 10.01
CA GLU A 9 12.28 -5.57 10.09
C GLU A 9 12.69 -4.12 9.90
N LEU A 10 11.84 -3.36 9.22
CA LEU A 10 12.08 -1.96 8.94
C LEU A 10 10.81 -1.15 9.21
N ASN A 11 10.86 -0.29 10.22
CA ASN A 11 9.77 0.61 10.57
C ASN A 11 9.97 1.98 9.92
N GLY A 12 8.91 2.53 9.34
CA GLY A 12 8.96 3.79 8.61
C GLY A 12 7.62 4.52 8.57
N VAL A 13 7.67 5.82 8.29
CA VAL A 13 6.50 6.68 8.07
C VAL A 13 6.56 7.17 6.63
N ILE A 14 5.43 7.23 5.91
CA ILE A 14 5.47 7.74 4.52
C ILE A 14 5.89 9.21 4.51
N GLY A 15 6.76 9.57 3.55
CA GLY A 15 7.51 10.82 3.52
C GLY A 15 8.83 10.78 4.31
N GLY A 16 9.06 9.72 5.10
CA GLY A 16 10.29 9.48 5.84
C GLY A 16 11.34 8.70 5.03
N LYS A 17 12.48 8.47 5.67
CA LYS A 17 13.59 7.68 5.11
C LYS A 17 14.22 6.78 6.17
N SER A 18 14.75 5.65 5.74
CA SER A 18 15.49 4.70 6.56
C SER A 18 16.74 4.23 5.82
N GLU A 19 17.79 3.89 6.55
CA GLU A 19 19.03 3.39 5.96
C GLU A 19 19.13 1.87 6.15
N ILE A 20 19.47 1.16 5.07
CA ILE A 20 19.78 -0.27 5.08
C ILE A 20 21.25 -0.43 4.71
N THR A 21 21.97 -1.28 5.42
CA THR A 21 23.34 -1.65 5.06
C THR A 21 23.56 -3.15 5.20
N ASN A 22 24.36 -3.71 4.31
CA ASN A 22 24.88 -5.07 4.40
C ASN A 22 26.37 -5.10 4.81
N GLY A 23 26.90 -3.98 5.31
CA GLY A 23 28.31 -3.78 5.67
C GLY A 23 29.16 -3.20 4.53
N ASN A 24 28.91 -3.62 3.28
CA ASN A 24 29.68 -3.17 2.11
C ASN A 24 28.95 -2.11 1.28
N GLU A 25 27.62 -2.15 1.28
CA GLU A 25 26.75 -1.25 0.54
C GLU A 25 25.79 -0.56 1.50
N LYS A 26 25.50 0.70 1.20
CA LYS A 26 24.53 1.52 1.92
C LYS A 26 23.42 1.93 0.95
N LEU A 27 22.19 1.63 1.34
CA LEU A 27 20.97 1.97 0.61
C LEU A 27 20.09 2.84 1.50
N THR A 28 19.50 3.87 0.91
CA THR A 28 18.48 4.68 1.57
C THR A 28 17.12 4.30 1.01
N VAL A 29 16.22 3.87 1.88
CA VAL A 29 14.81 3.66 1.59
C VAL A 29 14.09 4.98 1.83
N GLU A 30 13.42 5.51 0.80
CA GLU A 30 12.52 6.65 0.92
C GLU A 30 11.08 6.13 0.78
N TYR A 31 10.27 6.22 1.83
CA TYR A 31 8.88 5.75 1.78
C TYR A 31 8.02 6.80 1.09
N THR A 32 7.50 6.51 -0.09
CA THR A 32 6.83 7.53 -0.92
C THR A 32 5.31 7.48 -0.84
N GLY A 33 4.73 6.32 -0.59
CA GLY A 33 3.27 6.22 -0.52
C GLY A 33 2.77 4.90 0.04
N LEU A 34 1.55 4.96 0.56
CA LEU A 34 0.76 3.81 0.97
C LEU A 34 -0.61 3.94 0.33
N ARG A 35 -1.02 2.94 -0.45
CA ARG A 35 -2.39 2.83 -0.97
C ARG A 35 -3.05 1.66 -0.27
N VAL A 36 -4.07 1.92 0.55
CA VAL A 36 -4.79 0.87 1.29
C VAL A 36 -5.74 0.09 0.40
N ILE A 37 -6.25 0.73 -0.66
CA ILE A 37 -7.16 0.16 -1.64
C ILE A 37 -6.54 0.36 -3.01
N ASN A 38 -6.37 -0.72 -3.77
CA ASN A 38 -5.88 -0.69 -5.14
C ASN A 38 -6.87 -1.45 -6.02
N VAL A 39 -7.58 -0.73 -6.89
CA VAL A 39 -8.53 -1.33 -7.83
C VAL A 39 -7.86 -1.40 -9.19
N GLU A 40 -7.41 -2.59 -9.57
CA GLU A 40 -6.72 -2.84 -10.83
C GLU A 40 -7.66 -3.48 -11.85
N ASN A 41 -7.45 -3.19 -13.13
CA ASN A 41 -8.22 -3.80 -14.23
C ASN A 41 -7.49 -5.05 -14.75
N PHE A 42 -8.08 -6.22 -14.52
CA PHE A 42 -7.53 -7.51 -14.98
C PHE A 42 -8.03 -7.91 -16.38
N GLY A 43 -8.98 -7.18 -16.96
CA GLY A 43 -9.52 -7.49 -18.29
C GLY A 43 -8.54 -7.29 -19.46
N GLU A 44 -7.39 -6.64 -19.23
CA GLU A 44 -6.30 -6.45 -20.21
C GLU A 44 -5.03 -7.28 -19.91
N ALA A 45 -4.99 -7.99 -18.78
CA ALA A 45 -3.76 -8.60 -18.25
C ALA A 45 -3.26 -9.83 -19.03
N SER A 46 -3.98 -10.29 -20.05
CA SER A 46 -3.51 -11.37 -20.95
C SER A 46 -2.63 -10.89 -22.11
N ALA A 47 -2.29 -9.59 -22.20
CA ALA A 47 -1.53 -9.04 -23.33
C ALA A 47 -0.15 -8.41 -23.00
N SER A 48 0.27 -8.41 -21.73
CA SER A 48 1.62 -7.90 -21.34
C SER A 48 2.58 -8.99 -20.84
N GLY A 49 2.13 -10.25 -20.81
CA GLY A 49 3.04 -11.39 -20.92
C GLY A 49 3.34 -11.61 -22.39
N ALA A 50 4.48 -11.14 -22.87
CA ALA A 50 5.03 -11.70 -24.09
C ALA A 50 5.26 -13.19 -23.81
N ASP A 51 4.33 -14.03 -24.25
CA ASP A 51 4.52 -15.47 -24.31
C ASP A 51 5.66 -15.73 -25.29
N VAL A 52 6.88 -15.87 -24.76
CA VAL A 52 8.10 -16.16 -25.55
C VAL A 52 8.04 -17.59 -26.12
N ARG A 53 6.97 -18.37 -25.87
CA ARG A 53 6.83 -19.75 -26.36
C ARG A 53 5.86 -19.92 -27.54
N ARG A 54 5.41 -18.82 -28.15
CA ARG A 54 4.67 -18.91 -29.42
C ARG A 54 5.27 -18.02 -30.49
N VAL A 55 6.08 -18.61 -31.36
CA VAL A 55 6.47 -18.01 -32.63
C VAL A 55 5.27 -18.08 -33.58
N ASP A 56 4.28 -17.21 -33.38
CA ASP A 56 3.19 -16.97 -34.34
C ASP A 56 3.34 -15.56 -34.94
N LEU A 57 4.30 -15.43 -35.86
CA LEU A 57 4.59 -14.18 -36.60
C LEU A 57 3.46 -13.74 -37.54
N GLY A 58 2.50 -14.62 -37.85
CA GLY A 58 1.35 -14.31 -38.71
C GLY A 58 0.21 -13.56 -38.00
N HIS A 59 -0.06 -13.90 -36.74
CA HIS A 59 -1.22 -13.36 -36.01
C HIS A 59 -0.99 -11.95 -35.45
N THR A 60 0.27 -11.55 -35.26
CA THR A 60 0.63 -10.20 -34.78
C THR A 60 0.54 -9.12 -35.86
N LEU A 61 0.52 -9.49 -37.14
CA LEU A 61 0.44 -8.54 -38.26
C LEU A 61 -1.01 -8.20 -38.64
N GLU A 62 -1.95 -9.15 -38.52
CA GLU A 62 -3.39 -8.91 -38.75
C GLU A 62 -4.03 -8.03 -37.69
N GLN A 63 -3.52 -8.04 -36.46
CA GLN A 63 -3.99 -7.15 -35.39
C GLN A 63 -3.62 -5.67 -35.58
N ARG A 64 -2.73 -5.33 -36.53
CA ARG A 64 -2.31 -3.95 -36.79
C ARG A 64 -2.92 -3.32 -38.04
N LEU A 65 -3.79 -4.02 -38.77
CA LEU A 65 -4.42 -3.50 -40.00
C LEU A 65 -5.96 -3.54 -39.98
N GLY A 66 -6.58 -3.85 -38.84
CA GLY A 66 -8.03 -3.82 -38.66
C GLY A 66 -8.54 -2.52 -38.04
N ALA A 67 -9.42 -1.84 -38.77
CA ALA A 67 -10.12 -0.58 -38.50
C ALA A 67 -10.44 -0.22 -37.04
N ALA A 68 -10.37 1.08 -36.77
CA ALA A 68 -10.82 1.75 -35.57
C ALA A 68 -12.29 1.43 -35.25
N ASP A 69 -12.51 0.55 -34.28
CA ASP A 69 -13.72 0.58 -33.48
C ASP A 69 -13.39 0.16 -32.04
N LYS A 70 -13.70 1.05 -31.10
CA LYS A 70 -13.53 0.82 -29.66
C LYS A 70 -14.58 -0.21 -29.23
N SER A 71 -14.29 -1.49 -29.40
CA SER A 71 -15.09 -2.52 -28.72
C SER A 71 -14.76 -2.45 -27.23
N SER A 72 -15.81 -2.29 -26.43
CA SER A 72 -15.77 -2.32 -24.96
C SER A 72 -15.26 -3.68 -24.49
N LYS A 73 -13.95 -3.86 -24.42
CA LYS A 73 -13.33 -5.03 -23.79
C LYS A 73 -13.53 -4.92 -22.28
N GLY A 74 -14.00 -6.02 -21.68
CA GLY A 74 -14.56 -6.06 -20.33
C GLY A 74 -13.59 -5.49 -19.28
N ARG A 75 -14.07 -4.52 -18.49
CA ARG A 75 -13.34 -4.04 -17.32
C ARG A 75 -13.60 -5.01 -16.18
N GLU A 76 -12.58 -5.74 -15.76
CA GLU A 76 -12.64 -6.55 -14.56
C GLU A 76 -11.85 -5.86 -13.45
N LEU A 77 -12.53 -4.93 -12.79
CA LEU A 77 -11.97 -4.15 -11.70
C LEU A 77 -11.98 -4.98 -10.42
N ARG A 78 -10.81 -5.23 -9.83
CA ARG A 78 -10.69 -5.94 -8.57
C ARG A 78 -9.79 -5.21 -7.59
N ASN A 79 -10.23 -5.15 -6.34
CA ASN A 79 -9.37 -4.69 -5.26
C ASN A 79 -8.31 -5.76 -4.96
N VAL A 80 -7.03 -5.40 -5.10
CA VAL A 80 -5.88 -6.28 -4.82
C VAL A 80 -5.21 -5.99 -3.47
N GLY A 81 -5.87 -5.21 -2.63
CA GLY A 81 -5.43 -4.91 -1.28
C GLY A 81 -4.37 -3.81 -1.21
N PRO A 82 -3.72 -3.66 -0.04
CA PRO A 82 -2.77 -2.59 0.20
C PRO A 82 -1.48 -2.74 -0.63
N SER A 83 -0.89 -1.60 -1.00
CA SER A 83 0.42 -1.54 -1.63
C SER A 83 1.26 -0.42 -1.02
N ILE A 84 2.58 -0.66 -0.98
CA ILE A 84 3.57 0.32 -0.55
C ILE A 84 4.42 0.75 -1.74
N SER A 85 4.63 2.05 -1.89
CA SER A 85 5.58 2.63 -2.81
C SER A 85 6.77 3.18 -2.05
N TYR A 86 7.97 2.87 -2.53
CA TYR A 86 9.22 3.35 -1.95
C TYR A 86 10.27 3.56 -3.03
N LYS A 87 11.30 4.36 -2.73
CA LYS A 87 12.49 4.49 -3.56
C LYS A 87 13.67 3.86 -2.84
N LEU A 88 14.49 3.12 -3.56
CA LEU A 88 15.81 2.73 -3.07
C LEU A 88 16.84 3.59 -3.77
N ARG A 89 17.60 4.34 -2.97
CA ARG A 89 18.72 5.16 -3.42
C ARG A 89 20.04 4.53 -2.99
N ASP A 90 20.95 4.37 -3.93
CA ASP A 90 22.31 3.91 -3.66
C ASP A 90 23.25 5.04 -3.25
N ALA A 91 24.49 4.67 -2.88
CA ALA A 91 25.53 5.62 -2.51
C ALA A 91 25.94 6.57 -3.65
N SER A 92 25.66 6.21 -4.91
CA SER A 92 25.91 7.07 -6.08
C SER A 92 24.79 8.10 -6.31
N GLY A 93 23.71 8.02 -5.54
CA GLY A 93 22.55 8.90 -5.65
C GLY A 93 21.52 8.47 -6.68
N GLN A 94 21.74 7.36 -7.40
CA GLN A 94 20.75 6.80 -8.31
C GLN A 94 19.60 6.20 -7.49
N ALA A 95 18.37 6.54 -7.85
CA ALA A 95 17.17 6.05 -7.18
C ALA A 95 16.26 5.30 -8.17
N ARG A 96 15.81 4.13 -7.76
CA ARG A 96 14.78 3.34 -8.45
C ARG A 96 13.50 3.34 -7.63
N GLU A 97 12.36 3.30 -8.30
CA GLU A 97 11.07 3.28 -7.63
C GLU A 97 10.49 1.87 -7.62
N TYR A 98 9.88 1.52 -6.50
CA TYR A 98 9.30 0.22 -6.24
C TYR A 98 7.86 0.37 -5.77
N SER A 99 7.03 -0.59 -6.16
CA SER A 99 5.63 -0.67 -5.75
C SER A 99 5.26 -2.12 -5.49
N ASN A 100 5.12 -2.47 -4.21
CA ASN A 100 4.93 -3.86 -3.79
C ASN A 100 3.54 -4.01 -3.17
N TYR A 101 2.80 -5.02 -3.61
CA TYR A 101 1.50 -5.37 -3.04
C TYR A 101 1.67 -6.27 -1.82
N MET A 102 0.83 -6.07 -0.81
CA MET A 102 0.86 -6.81 0.46
C MET A 102 0.29 -8.23 0.33
N LEU A 103 -0.72 -8.41 -0.51
CA LEU A 103 -1.42 -9.68 -0.66
C LEU A 103 -1.15 -10.29 -2.04
N PRO A 104 -1.12 -11.63 -2.15
CA PRO A 104 -0.98 -12.28 -3.43
C PRO A 104 -2.24 -12.09 -4.28
N VAL A 105 -2.03 -11.84 -5.56
CA VAL A 105 -3.06 -11.49 -6.54
C VAL A 105 -3.38 -12.69 -7.43
N ASP A 106 -4.65 -13.04 -7.55
CA ASP A 106 -5.10 -14.12 -8.42
C ASP A 106 -5.12 -13.68 -9.89
N MET A 107 -4.32 -14.30 -10.75
CA MET A 107 -4.19 -13.93 -12.15
C MET A 107 -5.30 -14.50 -13.05
N GLN A 108 -6.22 -15.31 -12.51
CA GLN A 108 -7.30 -15.99 -13.25
C GLN A 108 -6.83 -16.88 -14.41
N ASP A 109 -5.57 -17.30 -14.37
CA ASP A 109 -4.95 -18.23 -15.32
C ASP A 109 -5.01 -19.68 -14.82
N GLY A 110 -5.69 -19.92 -13.68
CA GLY A 110 -5.71 -21.20 -12.99
C GLY A 110 -4.40 -21.55 -12.28
N GLY A 111 -3.44 -20.62 -12.22
CA GLY A 111 -2.19 -20.77 -11.48
C GLY A 111 -2.32 -20.42 -9.99
N PRO A 112 -1.21 -20.54 -9.23
CA PRO A 112 -1.15 -19.99 -7.87
C PRO A 112 -1.35 -18.47 -7.90
N LYS A 113 -1.82 -17.90 -6.77
CA LYS A 113 -1.85 -16.44 -6.60
C LYS A 113 -0.41 -15.91 -6.58
N MET A 114 -0.20 -14.71 -7.10
CA MET A 114 1.14 -14.15 -7.30
C MET A 114 1.35 -12.89 -6.46
N PHE A 115 2.43 -12.84 -5.68
CA PHE A 115 2.94 -11.60 -5.12
C PHE A 115 3.56 -10.75 -6.23
N LEU A 116 3.23 -9.46 -6.21
CA LEU A 116 3.65 -8.50 -7.24
C LEU A 116 4.63 -7.50 -6.65
N LEU A 117 5.88 -7.61 -7.06
CA LEU A 117 6.96 -6.70 -6.66
C LEU A 117 7.36 -5.83 -7.86
N GLY A 118 6.83 -4.61 -7.91
CA GLY A 118 7.01 -3.68 -9.02
C GLY A 118 8.32 -2.93 -8.92
N VAL A 119 8.99 -2.71 -10.06
CA VAL A 119 10.16 -1.84 -10.21
C VAL A 119 10.06 -1.00 -11.47
N ARG A 120 10.53 0.25 -11.39
CA ARG A 120 10.79 1.11 -12.54
C ARG A 120 12.05 1.94 -12.32
N ASP A 121 12.80 2.14 -13.39
CA ASP A 121 14.04 2.92 -13.34
C ASP A 121 13.76 4.42 -13.42
N THR A 122 12.74 4.82 -14.19
CA THR A 122 12.31 6.22 -14.32
C THR A 122 10.82 6.40 -14.03
N PRO A 123 10.38 7.58 -13.52
CA PRO A 123 8.97 7.83 -13.22
C PRO A 123 8.04 7.81 -14.44
N GLY A 124 8.60 8.00 -15.65
CA GLY A 124 7.86 7.98 -16.90
C GLY A 124 7.60 6.57 -17.45
N GLU A 125 8.26 5.55 -16.91
CA GLU A 125 8.11 4.16 -17.34
C GLU A 125 7.01 3.44 -16.54
N PRO A 126 6.33 2.46 -17.18
CA PRO A 126 5.44 1.55 -16.46
C PRO A 126 6.25 0.65 -15.51
N PHE A 127 5.62 0.25 -14.40
CA PHE A 127 6.21 -0.73 -13.49
C PHE A 127 6.33 -2.09 -14.18
N ARG A 128 7.51 -2.71 -14.04
CA ARG A 128 7.75 -4.12 -14.34
C ARG A 128 7.61 -4.91 -13.05
N TYR A 129 6.83 -5.98 -13.07
CA TYR A 129 6.53 -6.75 -11.87
C TYR A 129 7.27 -8.08 -11.87
N LEU A 130 8.07 -8.31 -10.83
CA LEU A 130 8.47 -9.65 -10.45
C LEU A 130 7.25 -10.34 -9.82
N ARG A 131 6.90 -11.51 -10.37
CA ARG A 131 5.73 -12.30 -9.94
C ARG A 131 6.23 -13.50 -9.16
N ILE A 132 5.97 -13.53 -7.86
CA ILE A 132 6.38 -14.64 -7.00
C ILE A 132 5.15 -15.47 -6.66
N PRO A 133 5.12 -16.79 -6.94
CA PRO A 133 3.97 -17.62 -6.59
C PRO A 133 3.84 -17.72 -5.07
N ALA A 134 2.61 -17.59 -4.58
CA ALA A 134 2.28 -17.85 -3.19
C ALA A 134 2.23 -19.36 -2.93
N ASP A 135 2.75 -19.77 -1.77
CA ASP A 135 2.66 -21.13 -1.28
C ASP A 135 1.25 -21.46 -0.75
N GLN A 136 1.09 -22.67 -0.18
CA GLN A 136 -0.18 -23.15 0.36
C GLN A 136 -0.71 -22.30 1.52
N ASP A 137 0.19 -21.63 2.25
CA ASP A 137 -0.15 -20.73 3.36
C ASP A 137 -0.37 -19.28 2.87
N GLY A 138 -0.26 -19.03 1.57
CA GLY A 138 -0.40 -17.70 0.97
C GLY A 138 0.83 -16.82 1.20
N SER A 139 2.01 -17.42 1.36
CA SER A 139 3.28 -16.75 1.69
C SER A 139 4.31 -16.90 0.55
N MET A 140 5.43 -16.16 0.63
CA MET A 140 6.57 -16.31 -0.30
C MET A 140 7.63 -17.29 0.22
N GLN A 141 7.42 -17.92 1.38
CA GLN A 141 8.47 -18.61 2.12
C GLN A 141 9.05 -19.81 1.36
N ASP A 142 8.20 -20.61 0.71
CA ASP A 142 8.68 -21.76 -0.07
C ASP A 142 9.52 -21.32 -1.27
N PHE A 143 9.09 -20.28 -1.98
CA PHE A 143 9.87 -19.70 -3.07
C PHE A 143 11.23 -19.16 -2.59
N LEU A 144 11.25 -18.41 -1.48
CA LEU A 144 12.48 -17.86 -0.93
C LEU A 144 13.46 -18.95 -0.49
N ARG A 145 12.95 -20.05 0.07
CA ARG A 145 13.74 -21.23 0.46
C ARG A 145 14.35 -21.92 -0.75
N LEU A 146 13.56 -22.12 -1.81
CA LEU A 146 14.04 -22.69 -3.06
C LEU A 146 15.11 -21.81 -3.71
N HIS A 147 14.90 -20.49 -3.70
CA HIS A 147 15.89 -19.53 -4.18
C HIS A 147 17.20 -19.61 -3.37
N GLU A 148 17.13 -19.69 -2.03
CA GLU A 148 18.30 -19.86 -1.17
C GLU A 148 19.05 -21.16 -1.48
N ALA A 149 18.32 -22.28 -1.62
CA ALA A 149 18.89 -23.57 -1.99
C ALA A 149 19.56 -23.55 -3.38
N LEU A 150 18.99 -22.81 -4.34
CA LEU A 150 19.57 -22.64 -5.67
C LEU A 150 20.93 -21.92 -5.60
N LEU A 151 21.10 -20.97 -4.69
CA LEU A 151 22.37 -20.25 -4.52
C LEU A 151 23.46 -21.10 -3.84
N ASP A 152 23.09 -22.19 -3.16
CA ASP A 152 24.02 -23.09 -2.45
C ASP A 152 24.54 -24.23 -3.36
N PRO A 153 25.83 -24.25 -3.74
CA PRO A 153 26.39 -25.30 -4.60
C PRO A 153 26.26 -26.71 -4.02
N ALA A 154 26.36 -26.87 -2.69
CA ALA A 154 26.29 -28.18 -2.06
C ALA A 154 24.86 -28.74 -2.10
N GLN A 155 23.84 -27.86 -2.02
CA GLN A 155 22.45 -28.27 -2.18
C GLN A 155 22.12 -28.62 -3.63
N ARG A 156 22.65 -27.87 -4.60
CA ARG A 156 22.50 -28.20 -6.04
C ARG A 156 23.07 -29.59 -6.35
N GLU A 157 24.27 -29.89 -5.86
CA GLU A 157 24.90 -31.20 -6.11
C GLU A 157 24.09 -32.36 -5.51
N ARG A 158 23.61 -32.21 -4.26
CA ARG A 158 22.75 -33.22 -3.63
C ARG A 158 21.44 -33.42 -4.37
N ALA A 159 20.80 -32.33 -4.80
CA ALA A 159 19.56 -32.38 -5.58
C ALA A 159 19.75 -33.18 -6.88
N VAL A 160 20.87 -32.98 -7.57
CA VAL A 160 21.20 -33.74 -8.79
C VAL A 160 21.42 -35.22 -8.49
N GLN A 161 22.18 -35.55 -7.44
CA GLN A 161 22.39 -36.95 -7.05
C GLN A 161 21.06 -37.66 -6.75
N ARG A 162 20.15 -36.99 -6.04
CA ARG A 162 18.80 -37.50 -5.76
C ARG A 162 17.99 -37.69 -7.04
N TYR A 163 17.97 -36.69 -7.91
CA TYR A 163 17.26 -36.73 -9.20
C TYR A 163 17.72 -37.92 -10.05
N VAL A 164 19.03 -38.09 -10.20
CA VAL A 164 19.61 -39.17 -11.00
C VAL A 164 19.28 -40.54 -10.41
N SER A 165 19.32 -40.67 -9.08
CA SER A 165 18.97 -41.93 -8.39
C SER A 165 17.51 -42.35 -8.54
N GLN A 166 16.60 -41.38 -8.76
CA GLN A 166 15.18 -41.67 -9.00
C GLN A 166 14.88 -41.99 -10.46
N VAL A 167 15.60 -41.34 -11.40
CA VAL A 167 15.32 -41.48 -12.84
C VAL A 167 16.06 -42.67 -13.46
N VAL A 168 17.26 -42.98 -12.99
CA VAL A 168 18.10 -44.04 -13.58
C VAL A 168 17.94 -45.35 -12.81
N GLU A 169 17.63 -46.42 -13.52
CA GLU A 169 17.54 -47.76 -12.95
C GLU A 169 18.88 -48.20 -12.30
N PRO A 170 18.82 -48.96 -11.18
CA PRO A 170 20.01 -49.54 -10.56
C PRO A 170 20.82 -50.37 -11.55
N GLY A 171 22.16 -50.21 -11.55
CA GLY A 171 23.08 -51.01 -12.38
C GLY A 171 23.54 -50.37 -13.69
N LYS A 172 23.23 -49.08 -13.94
CA LYS A 172 23.70 -48.33 -15.12
C LYS A 172 24.61 -47.14 -14.73
N PRO A 173 25.84 -47.38 -14.23
CA PRO A 173 26.69 -46.33 -13.66
C PRO A 173 27.12 -45.25 -14.67
N GLU A 174 27.32 -45.61 -15.94
CA GLU A 174 27.68 -44.65 -17.00
C GLU A 174 26.54 -43.65 -17.27
N LEU A 175 25.30 -44.11 -17.29
CA LEU A 175 24.11 -43.26 -17.47
C LEU A 175 23.88 -42.32 -16.28
N VAL A 176 24.14 -42.82 -15.06
CA VAL A 176 24.12 -42.00 -13.83
C VAL A 176 25.10 -40.83 -13.98
N LYS A 177 26.34 -41.11 -14.41
CA LYS A 177 27.36 -40.07 -14.55
C LYS A 177 27.00 -39.04 -15.62
N GLN A 178 26.57 -39.48 -16.81
CA GLN A 178 26.19 -38.58 -17.91
C GLN A 178 24.98 -37.70 -17.55
N LEU A 179 23.96 -38.27 -16.91
CA LEU A 179 22.79 -37.51 -16.48
C LEU A 179 23.13 -36.53 -15.36
N ALA A 180 23.98 -36.94 -14.41
CA ALA A 180 24.45 -36.06 -13.33
C ALA A 180 25.23 -34.85 -13.88
N GLU A 181 26.16 -35.07 -14.81
CA GLU A 181 26.91 -33.98 -15.46
C GLU A 181 25.97 -33.01 -16.19
N SER A 182 24.97 -33.55 -16.91
CA SER A 182 23.99 -32.75 -17.65
C SER A 182 23.08 -31.95 -16.71
N ALA A 183 22.60 -32.57 -15.63
CA ALA A 183 21.72 -31.93 -14.64
C ALA A 183 22.46 -30.88 -13.80
N ASN A 184 23.71 -31.16 -13.39
CA ASN A 184 24.57 -30.18 -12.71
C ASN A 184 24.78 -28.95 -13.59
N ARG A 185 25.18 -29.13 -14.85
CA ARG A 185 25.36 -28.00 -15.76
C ARG A 185 24.07 -27.22 -15.98
N ALA A 186 22.92 -27.90 -16.13
CA ALA A 186 21.63 -27.22 -16.26
C ALA A 186 21.30 -26.35 -15.05
N LEU A 187 21.48 -26.88 -13.84
CA LEU A 187 21.24 -26.14 -12.59
C LEU A 187 22.26 -25.03 -12.36
N ASP A 188 23.55 -25.23 -12.67
CA ASP A 188 24.58 -24.21 -12.51
C ASP A 188 24.41 -23.04 -13.48
N LEU A 189 24.00 -23.31 -14.74
CA LEU A 189 23.61 -22.28 -15.69
C LEU A 189 22.38 -21.52 -15.19
N PHE A 190 21.35 -22.22 -14.72
CA PHE A 190 20.14 -21.61 -14.18
C PHE A 190 20.41 -20.78 -12.91
N ALA A 191 21.33 -21.24 -12.06
CA ALA A 191 21.81 -20.53 -10.87
C ALA A 191 22.78 -19.38 -11.19
N GLY A 192 23.14 -19.17 -12.45
CA GLY A 192 24.10 -18.12 -12.86
C GLY A 192 25.51 -18.33 -12.29
N ALA A 193 25.85 -19.57 -11.95
CA ALA A 193 27.17 -19.95 -11.43
C ALA A 193 28.22 -20.03 -12.55
N GLU A 194 27.81 -20.48 -13.74
CA GLU A 194 28.65 -20.52 -14.94
C GLU A 194 28.37 -19.30 -15.85
N PRO A 195 29.41 -18.56 -16.30
CA PRO A 195 29.22 -17.53 -17.30
C PRO A 195 29.03 -18.14 -18.70
N VAL A 196 28.08 -17.61 -19.46
CA VAL A 196 27.87 -17.96 -20.88
C VAL A 196 28.27 -16.77 -21.75
N GLY A 197 29.09 -16.98 -22.78
CA GLY A 197 29.58 -15.89 -23.63
C GLY A 197 30.27 -14.74 -22.88
N GLY A 198 30.93 -15.04 -21.74
CA GLY A 198 31.60 -14.04 -20.89
C GLY A 198 30.67 -13.18 -20.03
N LYS A 199 29.35 -13.42 -20.04
CA LYS A 199 28.37 -12.74 -19.18
C LYS A 199 27.91 -13.67 -18.07
N LYS A 200 27.81 -13.14 -16.84
CA LYS A 200 27.13 -13.82 -15.74
C LYS A 200 25.62 -13.59 -15.86
N THR A 201 24.98 -14.31 -16.77
CA THR A 201 23.52 -14.43 -16.87
C THR A 201 23.06 -15.65 -16.07
N GLY A 202 21.80 -15.66 -15.65
CA GLY A 202 21.19 -16.80 -14.97
C GLY A 202 19.74 -16.96 -15.40
N GLY A 203 19.04 -17.92 -14.80
CA GLY A 203 17.67 -18.24 -15.15
C GLY A 203 17.55 -18.92 -16.52
N LEU A 204 16.37 -18.84 -17.12
CA LEU A 204 16.10 -19.44 -18.44
C LEU A 204 16.88 -18.76 -19.56
N GLN A 205 17.30 -17.51 -19.39
CA GLN A 205 18.11 -16.81 -20.39
C GLN A 205 19.50 -17.45 -20.53
N ALA A 206 20.15 -17.82 -19.43
CA ALA A 206 21.46 -18.50 -19.49
C ALA A 206 21.37 -19.85 -20.20
N ILE A 207 20.25 -20.56 -20.04
CA ILE A 207 19.98 -21.79 -20.77
C ILE A 207 19.81 -21.51 -22.26
N ALA A 208 19.04 -20.47 -22.63
CA ALA A 208 18.88 -20.08 -24.02
C ALA A 208 20.21 -19.70 -24.68
N ASP A 209 21.02 -18.88 -24.00
CA ASP A 209 22.35 -18.47 -24.47
C ASP A 209 23.25 -19.71 -24.69
N PHE A 210 23.25 -20.65 -23.75
CA PHE A 210 24.01 -21.91 -23.86
C PHE A 210 23.55 -22.76 -25.05
N MET A 211 22.24 -22.86 -25.27
CA MET A 211 21.66 -23.62 -26.38
C MET A 211 22.01 -23.01 -27.75
N GLU A 212 22.13 -21.69 -27.83
CA GLU A 212 22.56 -21.01 -29.06
C GLU A 212 24.03 -21.27 -29.39
N GLU A 213 24.90 -21.30 -28.38
CA GLU A 213 26.35 -21.49 -28.52
C GLU A 213 26.76 -22.96 -28.69
N ALA A 214 26.20 -23.86 -27.89
CA ALA A 214 26.66 -25.26 -27.80
C ALA A 214 25.93 -26.22 -28.75
N VAL A 215 24.72 -25.87 -29.23
CA VAL A 215 23.86 -26.80 -29.98
C VAL A 215 23.54 -26.28 -31.39
N PRO A 216 23.75 -27.09 -32.45
CA PRO A 216 23.38 -26.74 -33.81
C PRO A 216 21.88 -26.43 -33.96
N ALA A 217 21.53 -25.45 -34.79
CA ALA A 217 20.16 -24.94 -34.94
C ALA A 217 19.10 -26.02 -35.20
N ALA A 218 19.44 -27.08 -35.93
CA ALA A 218 18.53 -28.19 -36.25
C ALA A 218 18.13 -29.05 -35.03
N GLU A 219 18.93 -29.05 -33.97
CA GLU A 219 18.73 -29.89 -32.78
C GLU A 219 18.28 -29.09 -31.56
N ARG A 220 18.31 -27.74 -31.63
CA ARG A 220 18.05 -26.85 -30.50
C ARG A 220 16.70 -27.09 -29.83
N GLU A 221 15.62 -27.23 -30.59
CA GLU A 221 14.28 -27.41 -30.01
C GLU A 221 14.18 -28.71 -29.20
N LYS A 222 14.69 -29.82 -29.75
CA LYS A 222 14.70 -31.12 -29.07
C LYS A 222 15.59 -31.10 -27.84
N ALA A 223 16.80 -30.58 -27.98
CA ALA A 223 17.76 -30.52 -26.89
C ALA A 223 17.30 -29.56 -25.78
N ALA A 224 16.67 -28.43 -26.11
CA ALA A 224 16.05 -27.53 -25.13
C ALA A 224 14.91 -28.22 -24.38
N GLY A 225 14.04 -28.97 -25.08
CA GLY A 225 12.97 -29.74 -24.44
C GLY A 225 13.49 -30.78 -23.45
N VAL A 226 14.60 -31.48 -23.78
CA VAL A 226 15.26 -32.42 -22.87
C VAL A 226 15.87 -31.71 -21.68
N LEU A 227 16.64 -30.63 -21.93
CA LEU A 227 17.32 -29.87 -20.89
C LEU A 227 16.33 -29.24 -19.90
N MET A 228 15.20 -28.71 -20.38
CA MET A 228 14.15 -28.17 -19.54
C MET A 228 13.46 -29.23 -18.67
N ARG A 229 13.31 -30.47 -19.16
CA ARG A 229 12.78 -31.58 -18.36
C ARG A 229 13.75 -32.01 -17.26
N ILE A 230 15.05 -32.07 -17.60
CA ILE A 230 16.11 -32.36 -16.63
C ILE A 230 16.14 -31.27 -15.55
N LEU A 231 16.12 -30.01 -15.96
CA LEU A 231 16.08 -28.87 -15.06
C LEU A 231 14.86 -28.93 -14.13
N ALA A 232 13.66 -29.13 -14.68
CA ALA A 232 12.44 -29.20 -13.88
C ALA A 232 12.49 -30.31 -12.82
N GLY A 233 13.02 -31.49 -13.18
CA GLY A 233 13.21 -32.59 -12.24
C GLY A 233 14.28 -32.28 -11.17
N ALA A 234 15.39 -31.68 -11.57
CA ALA A 234 16.46 -31.31 -10.64
C ALA A 234 16.03 -30.18 -9.68
N VAL A 235 15.25 -29.20 -10.15
CA VAL A 235 14.65 -28.14 -9.31
C VAL A 235 13.61 -28.70 -8.35
N ALA A 236 12.83 -29.71 -8.75
CA ALA A 236 11.90 -30.39 -7.85
C ALA A 236 12.62 -31.13 -6.71
N GLU A 237 13.73 -31.82 -7.00
CA GLU A 237 14.55 -32.43 -5.95
C GLU A 237 15.28 -31.40 -5.08
N LEU A 238 15.65 -30.26 -5.66
CA LEU A 238 16.23 -29.14 -4.91
C LEU A 238 15.22 -28.56 -3.91
N ASP A 239 13.97 -28.37 -4.32
CA ASP A 239 12.89 -27.97 -3.41
C ASP A 239 12.66 -29.02 -2.31
N ALA A 240 12.62 -30.31 -2.67
CA ALA A 240 12.46 -31.40 -1.70
C ALA A 240 13.59 -31.43 -0.66
N GLU A 241 14.84 -31.25 -1.08
CA GLU A 241 16.01 -31.17 -0.19
C GLU A 241 15.94 -29.93 0.71
N ALA A 242 15.59 -28.77 0.14
CA ALA A 242 15.44 -27.51 0.88
C ALA A 242 14.34 -27.59 1.94
N ARG A 243 13.21 -28.23 1.62
CA ARG A 243 12.10 -28.50 2.55
C ARG A 243 12.52 -29.47 3.64
N ALA A 244 13.23 -30.55 3.29
CA ALA A 244 13.73 -31.52 4.26
C ALA A 244 14.71 -30.87 5.26
N GLY A 245 15.62 -30.01 4.78
CA GLY A 245 16.53 -29.23 5.62
C GLY A 245 15.81 -28.30 6.60
N ALA A 246 14.59 -27.88 6.29
CA ALA A 246 13.74 -27.07 7.16
C ALA A 246 12.72 -27.89 7.98
N GLY A 247 12.80 -29.23 7.95
CA GLY A 247 11.86 -30.11 8.67
C GLY A 247 10.44 -30.14 8.12
N LEU A 248 10.25 -29.71 6.86
CA LEU A 248 8.95 -29.72 6.19
C LEU A 248 8.74 -30.98 5.36
N LYS A 249 7.48 -31.34 5.15
CA LYS A 249 7.10 -32.45 4.28
C LYS A 249 7.33 -32.09 2.81
N PRO A 250 7.68 -33.07 1.95
CA PRO A 250 7.68 -32.87 0.51
C PRO A 250 6.33 -32.37 0.01
N LEU A 251 6.34 -31.60 -1.07
CA LEU A 251 5.11 -31.18 -1.74
C LEU A 251 4.36 -32.41 -2.31
N PRO A 252 3.02 -32.40 -2.32
CA PRO A 252 2.25 -33.47 -2.93
C PRO A 252 2.50 -33.53 -4.44
N ALA A 253 2.49 -34.74 -5.01
CA ALA A 253 2.62 -34.93 -6.46
C ALA A 253 1.26 -34.71 -7.16
N ASP A 254 0.76 -33.47 -7.14
CA ASP A 254 -0.50 -33.08 -7.77
C ASP A 254 -0.31 -31.99 -8.85
N GLU A 255 -1.39 -31.74 -9.60
CA GLU A 255 -1.37 -30.75 -10.68
C GLU A 255 -1.10 -29.32 -10.17
N ALA A 256 -1.62 -28.99 -8.97
CA ALA A 256 -1.42 -27.70 -8.34
C ALA A 256 0.06 -27.44 -8.03
N THR A 257 0.75 -28.44 -7.50
CA THR A 257 2.20 -28.40 -7.25
C THR A 257 2.97 -28.27 -8.56
N GLY A 258 2.57 -28.99 -9.62
CA GLY A 258 3.16 -28.83 -10.94
C GLY A 258 3.04 -27.39 -11.47
N ARG A 259 1.87 -26.76 -11.32
CA ARG A 259 1.66 -25.34 -11.69
C ARG A 259 2.49 -24.39 -10.84
N TYR A 260 2.57 -24.62 -9.53
CA TYR A 260 3.40 -23.83 -8.61
C TYR A 260 4.89 -23.91 -9.00
N MET A 261 5.43 -25.11 -9.21
CA MET A 261 6.84 -25.30 -9.56
C MET A 261 7.21 -24.65 -10.89
N ASN A 262 6.31 -24.72 -11.89
CA ASN A 262 6.50 -24.01 -13.16
C ASN A 262 6.57 -22.49 -12.97
N GLN A 263 5.67 -21.92 -12.17
CA GLN A 263 5.70 -20.48 -11.85
C GLN A 263 6.92 -20.11 -11.01
N ALA A 264 7.35 -20.96 -10.08
CA ALA A 264 8.54 -20.74 -9.26
C ALA A 264 9.80 -20.69 -10.13
N MET A 265 9.95 -21.60 -11.11
CA MET A 265 11.07 -21.55 -12.06
C MET A 265 11.07 -20.28 -12.91
N LEU A 266 9.90 -19.82 -13.38
CA LEU A 266 9.79 -18.55 -14.10
C LEU A 266 10.18 -17.37 -13.19
N ALA A 267 9.67 -17.34 -11.97
CA ALA A 267 9.98 -16.31 -10.99
C ALA A 267 11.47 -16.26 -10.62
N LEU A 268 12.12 -17.43 -10.45
CA LEU A 268 13.58 -17.53 -10.22
C LEU A 268 14.38 -16.97 -11.40
N SER A 269 13.92 -17.18 -12.63
CA SER A 269 14.51 -16.57 -13.82
C SER A 269 14.33 -15.05 -13.83
N ASP A 270 13.13 -14.58 -13.49
CA ASP A 270 12.81 -13.15 -13.48
C ASP A 270 13.56 -12.38 -12.39
N MET A 271 13.98 -13.05 -11.30
CA MET A 271 14.79 -12.44 -10.25
C MET A 271 16.11 -11.85 -10.75
N TYR A 272 16.70 -12.38 -11.83
CA TYR A 272 17.93 -11.83 -12.41
C TYR A 272 17.73 -10.44 -13.00
N PHE A 273 16.51 -10.12 -13.41
CA PHE A 273 16.13 -8.81 -13.94
C PHE A 273 15.63 -7.84 -12.87
N TYR A 274 15.46 -8.29 -11.62
CA TYR A 274 15.10 -7.43 -10.50
C TYR A 274 16.36 -6.77 -9.90
N PRO A 275 16.58 -5.45 -10.09
CA PRO A 275 17.88 -4.82 -9.85
C PRO A 275 18.18 -4.55 -8.37
N ALA A 276 17.27 -4.88 -7.45
CA ALA A 276 17.47 -4.61 -6.03
C ALA A 276 18.16 -5.79 -5.31
N PRO A 277 19.12 -5.53 -4.40
CA PRO A 277 19.71 -6.56 -3.56
C PRO A 277 18.74 -7.09 -2.50
N VAL A 278 17.72 -6.31 -2.12
CA VAL A 278 16.65 -6.68 -1.17
C VAL A 278 15.29 -6.27 -1.73
N ALA A 279 14.23 -6.99 -1.34
CA ALA A 279 12.86 -6.57 -1.58
C ALA A 279 12.17 -6.30 -0.24
N LEU A 280 11.39 -5.22 -0.15
CA LEU A 280 10.62 -4.88 1.04
C LEU A 280 9.18 -5.40 0.90
N GLU A 281 8.73 -6.15 1.90
CA GLU A 281 7.36 -6.62 2.02
C GLU A 281 6.62 -5.79 3.07
N LEU A 282 5.40 -5.34 2.76
CA LEU A 282 4.55 -4.65 3.74
C LEU A 282 3.91 -5.69 4.68
N LYS A 283 4.34 -5.73 5.95
CA LYS A 283 3.77 -6.62 6.97
C LYS A 283 2.56 -6.04 7.70
N ASP A 284 2.64 -4.76 8.05
CA ASP A 284 1.67 -4.02 8.86
C ASP A 284 1.66 -2.57 8.38
N PHE A 285 0.51 -1.90 8.51
CA PHE A 285 0.48 -0.46 8.53
C PHE A 285 -0.57 0.08 9.52
N LYS A 286 -0.25 1.21 10.14
CA LYS A 286 -1.24 2.06 10.82
C LYS A 286 -1.64 3.23 9.93
N GLN A 287 -2.87 3.19 9.43
CA GLN A 287 -3.40 4.31 8.63
C GLN A 287 -3.75 5.50 9.52
N VAL A 288 -2.96 6.58 9.41
CA VAL A 288 -3.30 7.87 10.01
C VAL A 288 -3.86 8.76 8.91
N GLN A 289 -5.18 8.88 8.84
CA GLN A 289 -5.81 9.81 7.91
C GLN A 289 -5.58 11.24 8.41
N ALA A 290 -4.82 12.04 7.65
CA ALA A 290 -4.79 13.48 7.85
C ALA A 290 -6.18 14.02 7.46
N SER A 291 -7.08 14.12 8.43
CA SER A 291 -8.32 14.85 8.23
C SER A 291 -7.95 16.32 8.09
N VAL A 292 -7.92 16.80 6.85
CA VAL A 292 -7.79 18.22 6.53
C VAL A 292 -9.14 18.91 6.81
N PHE A 293 -9.75 18.63 7.97
CA PHE A 293 -10.63 19.60 8.59
C PHE A 293 -9.73 20.77 9.00
N GLN A 294 -9.51 21.68 8.06
CA GLN A 294 -9.05 23.03 8.37
C GLN A 294 -10.17 23.65 9.21
N VAL A 295 -10.12 23.43 10.53
CA VAL A 295 -10.83 24.28 11.46
C VAL A 295 -10.15 25.64 11.33
N ALA A 296 -10.63 26.44 10.38
CA ALA A 296 -10.19 27.81 10.20
C ALA A 296 -10.53 28.55 11.49
N ARG A 297 -9.56 28.64 12.39
CA ARG A 297 -9.69 29.34 13.66
C ARG A 297 -9.65 30.83 13.34
N ALA A 298 -10.81 31.41 13.01
CA ALA A 298 -10.91 32.82 12.66
C ALA A 298 -10.57 33.70 13.88
N PRO A 299 -9.40 34.37 13.93
CA PRO A 299 -9.05 35.24 15.04
C PRO A 299 -9.96 36.47 14.98
N GLY A 300 -10.90 36.58 15.91
CA GLY A 300 -11.90 37.66 15.93
C GLY A 300 -13.35 37.19 16.08
N LYS A 301 -13.62 35.88 15.95
CA LYS A 301 -14.94 35.29 16.19
C LYS A 301 -15.57 35.80 17.49
N THR A 302 -14.83 35.73 18.60
CA THR A 302 -15.30 36.14 19.93
C THR A 302 -15.65 37.64 20.00
N VAL A 303 -14.90 38.49 19.32
CA VAL A 303 -15.13 39.96 19.31
C VAL A 303 -16.42 40.29 18.57
N VAL A 304 -16.68 39.62 17.43
CA VAL A 304 -17.92 39.81 16.66
C VAL A 304 -19.14 39.35 17.46
N TYR A 305 -19.09 38.16 18.09
CA TYR A 305 -20.20 37.69 18.92
C TYR A 305 -20.43 38.59 20.14
N LEU A 306 -19.35 39.08 20.78
CA LEU A 306 -19.47 40.05 21.87
C LEU A 306 -20.11 41.35 21.37
N GLY A 307 -19.72 41.83 20.19
CA GLY A 307 -20.35 42.99 19.54
C GLY A 307 -21.83 42.79 19.27
N CYS A 308 -22.22 41.65 18.68
CA CYS A 308 -23.63 41.30 18.45
C CYS A 308 -24.42 41.24 19.77
N LEU A 309 -23.85 40.67 20.83
CA LEU A 309 -24.48 40.61 22.15
C LEU A 309 -24.72 42.02 22.72
N LEU A 310 -23.71 42.90 22.67
CA LEU A 310 -23.82 44.27 23.14
C LEU A 310 -24.85 45.08 22.33
N LEU A 311 -24.96 44.82 21.03
CA LEU A 311 -25.93 45.48 20.16
C LEU A 311 -27.37 45.07 20.53
N ILE A 312 -27.61 43.77 20.77
CA ILE A 312 -28.89 43.27 21.26
C ILE A 312 -29.21 43.91 22.62
N LEU A 313 -28.27 43.90 23.57
CA LEU A 313 -28.45 44.53 24.87
C LEU A 313 -28.75 46.04 24.77
N GLY A 314 -28.10 46.75 23.85
CA GLY A 314 -28.34 48.17 23.60
C GLY A 314 -29.76 48.44 23.09
N ILE A 315 -30.26 47.62 22.17
CA ILE A 315 -31.65 47.70 21.69
C ILE A 315 -32.63 47.45 22.84
N PHE A 316 -32.39 46.43 23.66
CA PHE A 316 -33.21 46.17 24.85
C PHE A 316 -33.15 47.32 25.85
N ALA A 317 -31.96 47.86 26.14
CA ALA A 317 -31.83 49.02 27.02
C ALA A 317 -32.60 50.23 26.49
N MET A 318 -32.53 50.53 25.19
CA MET A 318 -33.28 51.62 24.58
C MET A 318 -34.81 51.43 24.67
N LEU A 319 -35.30 50.19 24.57
CA LEU A 319 -36.73 49.89 24.63
C LEU A 319 -37.29 49.84 26.07
N TYR A 320 -36.48 49.38 27.03
CA TYR A 320 -36.94 49.08 28.39
C TYR A 320 -36.46 50.08 29.46
N VAL A 321 -35.36 50.80 29.25
CA VAL A 321 -34.93 51.89 30.15
C VAL A 321 -35.76 53.12 29.85
N ARG A 322 -36.62 53.47 30.79
CA ARG A 322 -37.56 54.60 30.68
C ARG A 322 -37.10 55.75 31.54
N GLU A 323 -37.06 56.94 30.97
CA GLU A 323 -36.94 58.17 31.76
C GLU A 323 -38.30 58.49 32.41
N ARG A 324 -38.32 58.55 33.75
CA ARG A 324 -39.49 58.92 34.55
C ARG A 324 -39.12 60.15 35.38
N ARG A 325 -39.93 61.20 35.29
CA ARG A 325 -39.75 62.41 36.11
C ARG A 325 -40.95 62.55 37.04
N VAL A 326 -40.68 62.65 38.34
CA VAL A 326 -41.68 62.90 39.37
C VAL A 326 -41.34 64.22 40.04
N TRP A 327 -42.32 65.10 40.11
CA TRP A 327 -42.24 66.34 40.86
C TRP A 327 -43.17 66.26 42.06
N VAL A 328 -42.64 66.62 43.23
CA VAL A 328 -43.40 66.72 44.48
C VAL A 328 -43.30 68.16 44.95
N TRP A 329 -44.44 68.79 45.15
CA TRP A 329 -44.56 70.16 45.65
C TRP A 329 -45.23 70.13 47.02
N LEU A 330 -44.57 70.71 48.02
CA LEU A 330 -45.04 70.76 49.41
C LEU A 330 -45.38 72.23 49.73
N ALA A 331 -46.58 72.48 50.22
CA ALA A 331 -47.04 73.80 50.65
C ALA A 331 -47.69 73.72 52.04
N PRO A 332 -47.54 74.73 52.90
CA PRO A 332 -48.16 74.73 54.22
C PRO A 332 -49.69 74.88 54.12
N ALA A 333 -50.43 74.06 54.86
CA ALA A 333 -51.89 74.08 54.93
C ALA A 333 -52.33 74.19 56.40
N GLY A 334 -52.56 75.43 56.85
CA GLY A 334 -53.05 75.70 58.20
C GLY A 334 -52.04 75.41 59.32
N ALA A 335 -52.51 75.50 60.58
CA ALA A 335 -51.64 75.64 61.75
C ALA A 335 -50.76 74.41 62.08
N ASP A 336 -51.08 73.21 61.59
CA ASP A 336 -50.25 72.00 61.79
C ASP A 336 -50.38 70.99 60.62
N GLY A 337 -50.44 71.46 59.37
CA GLY A 337 -50.56 70.59 58.19
C GLY A 337 -49.68 71.01 57.01
N THR A 338 -49.18 70.04 56.24
CA THR A 338 -48.48 70.27 54.96
C THR A 338 -49.29 69.63 53.83
N GLU A 339 -49.76 70.42 52.87
CA GLU A 339 -50.38 69.92 51.64
C GLU A 339 -49.29 69.52 50.64
N ALA A 340 -49.31 68.26 50.23
CA ALA A 340 -48.38 67.71 49.26
C ALA A 340 -49.09 67.41 47.94
N ARG A 341 -48.61 68.00 46.83
CA ARG A 341 -49.09 67.76 45.47
C ARG A 341 -48.02 67.05 44.66
N MET A 342 -48.41 66.00 43.93
CA MET A 342 -47.50 65.21 43.11
C MET A 342 -47.92 65.25 41.64
N ALA A 343 -46.94 65.41 40.74
CA ALA A 343 -47.12 65.31 39.30
C ALA A 343 -46.04 64.38 38.72
N MET A 344 -46.41 63.55 37.75
CA MET A 344 -45.50 62.63 37.08
C MET A 344 -45.57 62.83 35.57
N SER A 345 -44.42 62.80 34.91
CA SER A 345 -44.32 62.77 33.44
C SER A 345 -43.52 61.56 32.99
N THR A 346 -44.04 60.90 31.96
CA THR A 346 -43.39 59.77 31.28
C THR A 346 -43.39 60.03 29.77
N SER A 347 -42.34 59.57 29.08
CA SER A 347 -42.19 59.77 27.63
C SER A 347 -43.16 58.92 26.79
N ARG A 348 -43.79 57.90 27.37
CA ARG A 348 -44.81 57.04 26.71
C ARG A 348 -45.93 56.70 27.70
N ASN A 349 -47.18 56.97 27.31
CA ASN A 349 -48.35 56.64 28.12
C ASN A 349 -48.67 55.13 28.00
N THR A 350 -48.61 54.41 29.12
CA THR A 350 -48.88 52.95 29.21
C THR A 350 -49.87 52.68 30.32
N LEU A 351 -50.74 51.67 30.16
CA LEU A 351 -51.80 51.29 31.13
C LEU A 351 -51.31 51.09 32.59
N ASP A 352 -50.05 50.72 32.79
CA ASP A 352 -49.47 50.54 34.14
C ASP A 352 -48.93 51.84 34.77
N ALA A 353 -48.79 52.92 34.01
CA ALA A 353 -48.27 54.19 34.52
C ALA A 353 -49.20 54.80 35.58
N ASP A 354 -50.52 54.72 35.35
CA ASP A 354 -51.53 55.22 36.30
C ASP A 354 -51.54 54.39 37.59
N ARG A 355 -51.41 53.05 37.47
CA ARG A 355 -51.33 52.15 38.63
C ARG A 355 -50.07 52.39 39.46
N GLU A 356 -48.93 52.59 38.82
CA GLU A 356 -47.67 52.92 39.50
C GLU A 356 -47.72 54.31 40.15
N PHE A 357 -48.32 55.30 39.49
CA PHE A 357 -48.52 56.63 40.06
C PHE A 357 -49.43 56.59 41.29
N ASP A 358 -50.51 55.81 41.25
CA ASP A 358 -51.39 55.59 42.42
C ASP A 358 -50.66 54.87 43.56
N LEU A 359 -49.78 53.93 43.25
CA LEU A 359 -48.98 53.23 44.26
C LEU A 359 -47.92 54.15 44.88
N LEU A 360 -47.28 55.01 44.08
CA LEU A 360 -46.40 56.08 44.55
C LEU A 360 -47.16 57.11 45.39
N LYS A 361 -48.37 57.49 44.96
CA LYS A 361 -49.26 58.40 45.69
C LYS A 361 -49.60 57.82 47.06
N ARG A 362 -49.99 56.54 47.13
CA ARG A 362 -50.25 55.86 48.41
C ARG A 362 -49.01 55.77 49.30
N ARG A 363 -47.85 55.39 48.76
CA ARG A 363 -46.63 55.25 49.58
C ARG A 363 -46.07 56.57 50.09
N LEU A 364 -46.15 57.63 49.29
CA LEU A 364 -45.55 58.93 49.61
C LEU A 364 -46.53 59.88 50.31
N LEU A 365 -47.84 59.75 50.08
CA LEU A 365 -48.86 60.64 50.65
C LEU A 365 -49.73 59.97 51.72
N ALA A 366 -49.76 58.63 51.84
CA ALA A 366 -50.53 57.93 52.88
C ALA A 366 -49.67 57.48 54.08
N ALA A 367 -48.51 58.10 54.31
CA ALA A 367 -47.73 57.93 55.53
C ALA A 367 -48.24 58.80 56.71
N GLU A 368 -49.46 59.32 56.64
CA GLU A 368 -50.20 59.88 57.78
C GLU A 368 -51.26 58.88 58.22
N GLY A 369 -50.89 57.96 59.11
CA GLY A 369 -51.83 56.97 59.62
C GLY A 369 -51.26 55.90 60.53
N GLU A 370 -50.11 56.09 61.18
CA GLU A 370 -49.68 55.25 62.31
C GLU A 370 -48.99 56.12 63.36
N THR A 371 -49.77 56.73 64.25
CA THR A 371 -49.26 57.21 65.54
C THR A 371 -49.61 56.15 66.59
N LYS A 372 -48.57 55.49 67.12
CA LYS A 372 -48.65 54.69 68.35
C LYS A 372 -49.07 55.56 69.52
N THR A 373 -50.15 55.15 70.19
CA THR A 373 -50.25 55.08 71.66
C THR A 373 -50.99 53.81 72.01
#